data_AF-A0A4R4I9R7-F1
#
_entry.id   AF-A0A4R4I9R7-F1
#
_cell.length_a   1.000
_cell.length_b   1.000
_cell.length_c   1.000
_cell.angle_alpha   90.00
_cell.angle_beta   90.00
_cell.angle_gamma   90.00
#
_symmetry.space_group_name_H-M   'P 1'
#
loop_
_entity.id
_entity.type
_entity.pdbx_description
1 polymer ?
#
loop_
_entity_poly.entity_id
_entity_poly.type
_entity_poly.pdbx_seq_one_letter_code
_entity_poly.pdbx_strand_id
1 'polypeptide(L)'
;MTNPIEKARALIGVPWCHQGRNPEIGIDCAGLLILAFDVQSPTPSYGRNPCRGLLEATMEGLLGAPLEEGAEMRPGDAVAVAYGGPIRHCGLIADDIHGGLSLIHTDSILGRVTEHPLDEKWLRRIRRIYRRGAR
;
A
#
# COMPACT_ATOMS: atom_id res chain seq x y z
N MET A 1 -7.41 -0.73 19.30
CA MET A 1 -6.76 -1.24 18.07
C MET A 1 -6.75 -0.10 17.08
N THR A 2 -5.58 0.39 16.70
CA THR A 2 -5.46 1.57 15.84
C THR A 2 -5.94 1.27 14.42
N ASN A 3 -6.76 2.18 13.88
CA ASN A 3 -7.30 2.09 12.53
C ASN A 3 -6.18 2.39 11.51
N PRO A 4 -5.82 1.43 10.62
CA PRO A 4 -4.74 1.64 9.65
C PRO A 4 -5.06 2.73 8.63
N ILE A 5 -6.33 3.00 8.35
CA ILE A 5 -6.77 4.09 7.47
C ILE A 5 -6.42 5.44 8.08
N GLU A 6 -6.74 5.65 9.36
CA GLU A 6 -6.43 6.92 10.06
C GLU A 6 -4.92 7.17 10.09
N LYS A 7 -4.12 6.14 10.37
CA LYS A 7 -2.65 6.24 10.33
C LYS A 7 -2.14 6.53 8.93
N ALA A 8 -2.68 5.89 7.90
CA ALA A 8 -2.31 6.17 6.51
C ALA A 8 -2.68 7.60 6.09
N ARG A 9 -3.86 8.10 6.49
CA ARG A 9 -4.31 9.48 6.22
C ARG A 9 -3.43 10.51 6.92
N ALA A 10 -2.97 10.22 8.14
CA ALA A 10 -2.03 11.08 8.86
C ALA A 10 -0.67 11.23 8.15
N LEU A 11 -0.35 10.34 7.21
CA LEU A 11 0.89 10.39 6.42
C LEU A 11 0.73 11.13 5.09
N ILE A 12 -0.49 11.56 4.71
CA ILE A 12 -0.69 12.34 3.47
C ILE A 12 0.20 13.58 3.47
N GLY A 13 0.93 13.78 2.38
CA GLY A 13 1.90 14.87 2.25
C GLY A 13 3.34 14.52 2.65
N VAL A 14 3.57 13.42 3.38
CA VAL A 14 4.93 12.96 3.69
C VAL A 14 5.73 12.72 2.40
N PRO A 15 6.98 13.23 2.29
CA PRO A 15 7.79 13.08 1.08
C PRO A 15 8.00 11.63 0.67
N TRP A 16 8.08 11.38 -0.63
CA TRP A 16 8.50 10.08 -1.14
C TRP A 16 10.01 9.92 -0.98
N CYS A 17 10.41 8.83 -0.33
CA CYS A 17 11.80 8.43 -0.22
C CYS A 17 11.88 6.92 -0.43
N HIS A 18 12.61 6.46 -1.46
CA HIS A 18 12.78 5.03 -1.69
C HIS A 18 13.39 4.33 -0.46
N GLN A 19 12.76 3.25 0.02
CA GLN A 19 13.10 2.56 1.26
C GLN A 19 12.97 3.41 2.55
N GLY A 20 12.36 4.60 2.46
CA GLY A 20 12.18 5.49 3.59
C GLY A 20 11.14 4.99 4.61
N ARG A 21 11.45 5.11 5.91
CA ARG A 21 10.59 4.63 7.00
C ARG A 21 10.31 5.70 8.06
N ASN A 22 10.80 6.92 7.85
CA ASN A 22 10.64 8.02 8.79
C ASN A 22 9.72 9.08 8.15
N PRO A 23 8.52 9.32 8.69
CA PRO A 23 7.63 10.38 8.21
C PRO A 23 8.23 11.78 8.16
N GLU A 24 9.22 12.08 9.00
CA GLU A 24 9.91 13.38 9.01
C GLU A 24 10.87 13.57 7.84
N ILE A 25 11.34 12.47 7.22
CA ILE A 25 12.30 12.48 6.11
C ILE A 25 11.61 12.10 4.79
N GLY A 26 10.81 11.05 4.84
CA GLY A 26 10.08 10.51 3.72
C GLY A 26 9.91 8.99 3.80
N ILE A 27 8.93 8.48 3.07
CA ILE A 27 8.58 7.05 3.04
C ILE A 27 8.36 6.51 1.62
N ASP A 28 8.44 5.20 1.44
CA ASP A 28 8.01 4.53 0.22
C ASP A 28 6.69 3.75 0.41
N CYS A 29 6.26 3.04 -0.63
CA CYS A 29 5.00 2.32 -0.64
C CYS A 29 4.90 1.22 0.44
N ALA A 30 5.96 0.44 0.69
CA ALA A 30 5.95 -0.52 1.79
C ALA A 30 6.07 0.19 3.15
N GLY A 31 6.82 1.30 3.22
CA GLY A 31 6.93 2.14 4.41
C GLY A 31 5.59 2.68 4.88
N LEU A 32 4.73 3.11 3.94
CA LEU A 32 3.34 3.48 4.23
C LEU A 32 2.59 2.35 4.93
N LEU A 33 2.63 1.13 4.40
CA LEU A 33 1.94 -0.02 5.00
C LEU A 33 2.53 -0.40 6.36
N ILE A 34 3.86 -0.35 6.50
CA ILE A 34 4.55 -0.61 7.77
C ILE A 34 4.05 0.31 8.88
N LEU A 35 3.99 1.61 8.60
CA LEU A 35 3.56 2.62 9.56
C LEU A 35 2.05 2.57 9.81
N ALA A 36 1.25 2.37 8.76
CA ALA A 36 -0.21 2.30 8.85
C ALA A 36 -0.67 1.09 9.69
N PHE A 37 -0.08 -0.09 9.47
CA PHE A 37 -0.42 -1.31 10.20
C PHE A 37 0.36 -1.50 11.50
N ASP A 38 1.28 -0.59 11.84
CA ASP A 38 2.10 -0.64 13.06
C ASP A 38 2.90 -1.93 13.20
N VAL A 39 3.49 -2.38 12.08
CA VAL A 39 4.20 -3.65 12.02
C VAL A 39 5.69 -3.43 12.12
N GLN A 40 6.33 -4.13 13.06
CA GLN A 40 7.78 -4.19 13.09
C GLN A 40 8.24 -5.09 11.94
N SER A 41 9.03 -4.53 11.03
CA SER A 41 9.61 -5.28 9.92
C SER A 41 11.04 -4.83 9.69
N PRO A 42 11.96 -5.77 9.37
CA PRO A 42 13.23 -5.38 8.76
C PRO A 42 12.95 -4.59 7.48
N THR A 43 13.86 -3.66 7.15
CA THR A 43 13.78 -2.85 5.94
C THR A 43 13.58 -3.75 4.72
N PRO A 44 12.51 -3.57 3.94
CA PRO A 44 12.30 -4.30 2.70
C PRO A 44 13.53 -4.23 1.80
N SER A 45 14.08 -5.40 1.45
CA SER A 45 15.23 -5.52 0.56
C SER A 45 14.77 -5.65 -0.89
N TYR A 46 14.09 -4.63 -1.41
CA TYR A 46 13.77 -4.51 -2.84
C TYR A 46 14.37 -3.23 -3.43
N GLY A 47 14.82 -3.30 -4.69
CA GLY A 47 15.26 -2.11 -5.43
C GLY A 47 14.07 -1.28 -5.96
N ARG A 48 14.33 -0.09 -6.50
CA ARG A 48 13.29 0.84 -7.03
C ARG A 48 12.30 0.22 -8.00
N ASN A 49 12.73 -0.81 -8.72
CA ASN A 49 11.88 -1.65 -9.54
C ASN A 49 11.92 -3.08 -8.96
N PRO A 50 11.05 -3.40 -7.99
CA PRO A 50 10.93 -4.75 -7.49
C PRO A 50 10.71 -5.72 -8.65
N CYS A 51 11.38 -6.85 -8.61
CA CYS A 51 11.21 -7.91 -9.61
C CYS A 51 11.19 -9.25 -8.90
N ARG A 52 10.79 -10.30 -9.62
CA ARG A 52 10.81 -11.68 -9.10
C ARG A 52 10.00 -11.90 -7.81
N GLY A 53 8.92 -11.15 -7.61
CA GLY A 53 8.04 -11.36 -6.45
C GLY A 53 8.49 -10.68 -5.14
N LEU A 54 9.53 -9.84 -5.16
CA LEU A 54 10.10 -9.28 -3.93
C LEU A 54 9.12 -8.37 -3.16
N LEU A 55 8.27 -7.62 -3.86
CA LEU A 55 7.28 -6.78 -3.19
C LEU A 55 6.14 -7.63 -2.63
N GLU A 56 5.70 -8.65 -3.36
CA GLU A 56 4.72 -9.63 -2.91
C GLU A 56 5.18 -10.33 -1.64
N ALA A 57 6.41 -10.87 -1.62
CA ALA A 57 7.00 -11.50 -0.44
C ALA A 57 7.11 -10.52 0.74
N THR A 58 7.43 -9.24 0.47
CA THR A 58 7.42 -8.20 1.50
C THR A 58 6.02 -8.01 2.06
N MET A 59 5.00 -7.85 1.22
CA MET A 59 3.62 -7.68 1.66
C MET A 59 3.10 -8.90 2.42
N GLU A 60 3.45 -10.11 2.00
CA GLU A 60 3.09 -11.36 2.68
C GLU A 60 3.71 -11.44 4.08
N GLY A 61 4.98 -11.06 4.23
CA GLY A 61 5.61 -10.96 5.54
C GLY A 61 4.97 -9.91 6.46
N LEU A 62 4.47 -8.81 5.88
CA LEU A 62 3.82 -7.73 6.64
C LEU A 62 2.38 -8.03 7.01
N LEU A 63 1.61 -8.70 6.14
CA LEU A 63 0.15 -8.75 6.22
C LEU A 63 -0.43 -10.17 6.26
N GLY A 64 0.37 -11.19 5.95
CA GLY A 64 -0.07 -12.57 5.73
C GLY A 64 -0.33 -12.87 4.26
N ALA A 65 -0.83 -14.08 3.97
CA ALA A 65 -1.15 -14.50 2.61
C ALA A 65 -2.15 -13.54 1.92
N PRO A 66 -2.06 -13.35 0.59
CA PRO A 66 -3.07 -12.60 -0.13
C PRO A 66 -4.43 -13.31 -0.03
N LEU A 67 -5.50 -12.54 -0.19
CA LEU A 67 -6.84 -13.09 -0.33
C LEU A 67 -6.98 -13.85 -1.65
N GLU A 68 -7.93 -14.79 -1.66
CA GLU A 68 -8.31 -15.55 -2.85
C GLU A 68 -8.76 -14.62 -3.99
N GLU A 69 -8.60 -15.08 -5.22
CA GLU A 69 -9.05 -14.35 -6.40
C GLU A 69 -10.57 -14.13 -6.37
N GLY A 70 -11.01 -12.90 -6.67
CA GLY A 70 -12.42 -12.51 -6.60
C GLY A 70 -12.89 -12.09 -5.20
N ALA A 71 -12.03 -12.09 -4.18
CA ALA A 71 -12.37 -11.55 -2.88
C ALA A 71 -12.81 -10.07 -2.97
N GLU A 72 -13.86 -9.73 -2.24
CA GLU A 72 -14.34 -8.34 -2.15
C GLU A 72 -13.31 -7.48 -1.41
N MET A 73 -12.86 -6.43 -2.09
CA MET A 73 -11.98 -5.40 -1.55
C MET A 73 -12.78 -4.42 -0.69
N ARG A 74 -12.25 -4.08 0.49
CA ARG A 74 -12.90 -3.18 1.44
C ARG A 74 -11.91 -2.18 2.07
N PRO A 75 -12.40 -1.11 2.71
CA PRO A 75 -11.54 -0.22 3.48
C PRO A 75 -10.71 -0.97 4.53
N GLY A 76 -9.44 -0.64 4.63
CA GLY A 76 -8.46 -1.29 5.51
C GLY A 76 -7.68 -2.43 4.84
N ASP A 77 -8.03 -2.83 3.62
CA ASP A 77 -7.21 -3.76 2.84
C ASP A 77 -5.97 -3.06 2.29
N ALA A 78 -4.87 -3.81 2.14
CA ALA A 78 -3.74 -3.37 1.33
C ALA A 78 -3.80 -4.03 -0.05
N VAL A 79 -3.31 -3.32 -1.06
CA VAL A 79 -3.30 -3.81 -2.44
C VAL A 79 -1.90 -3.78 -3.03
N ALA A 80 -1.58 -4.79 -3.84
CA ALA A 80 -0.40 -4.80 -4.68
C ALA A 80 -0.78 -4.44 -6.12
N VAL A 81 0.02 -3.56 -6.71
CA VAL A 81 -0.27 -2.87 -7.97
C VAL A 81 0.83 -3.13 -8.99
N ALA A 82 0.42 -3.35 -10.24
CA ALA A 82 1.30 -3.49 -11.39
C ALA A 82 0.95 -2.48 -12.49
N TYR A 83 1.93 -1.65 -12.88
CA TYR A 83 1.81 -0.72 -14.02
C TYR A 83 2.17 -1.39 -15.35
N GLY A 84 1.71 -2.62 -15.55
CA GLY A 84 2.20 -3.51 -16.60
C GLY A 84 3.43 -4.32 -16.17
N GLY A 85 3.45 -5.61 -16.52
CA GLY A 85 4.47 -6.55 -16.05
C GLY A 85 4.34 -6.86 -14.55
N PRO A 86 5.44 -7.05 -13.81
CA PRO A 86 5.41 -7.48 -12.41
C PRO A 86 4.86 -6.40 -11.46
N ILE A 87 4.37 -6.87 -10.31
CA ILE A 87 3.97 -6.05 -9.16
C ILE A 87 5.18 -5.25 -8.66
N ARG A 88 4.99 -3.94 -8.54
CA ARG A 88 6.06 -2.99 -8.21
C ARG A 88 5.61 -1.85 -7.31
N HIS A 89 4.34 -1.84 -6.93
CA HIS A 89 3.76 -0.79 -6.10
C HIS A 89 2.71 -1.37 -5.16
N CYS A 90 2.41 -0.66 -4.08
CA CYS A 90 1.36 -1.03 -3.15
C CYS A 90 0.74 0.20 -2.47
N GLY A 91 -0.41 0.00 -1.85
CA GLY A 91 -1.14 1.04 -1.13
C GLY A 91 -2.23 0.48 -0.24
N LEU A 92 -2.94 1.37 0.43
CA LEU A 92 -4.00 1.04 1.38
C LEU A 92 -5.34 1.56 0.85
N ILE A 93 -6.36 0.71 0.91
CA ILE A 93 -7.73 1.03 0.52
C ILE A 93 -8.44 1.70 1.69
N ALA A 94 -9.16 2.78 1.40
CA ALA A 94 -9.99 3.48 2.36
C ALA A 94 -11.38 3.77 1.76
N ASP A 95 -12.29 4.26 2.60
CA ASP A 95 -13.56 4.86 2.21
C ASP A 95 -13.34 6.22 1.54
N ASP A 96 -14.04 6.54 0.45
CA ASP A 96 -14.01 7.88 -0.14
C ASP A 96 -15.16 8.76 0.42
N ILE A 97 -14.87 10.04 0.71
CA ILE A 97 -15.87 10.97 1.26
C ILE A 97 -17.04 11.24 0.31
N HIS A 98 -16.85 11.03 -0.99
CA HIS A 98 -17.88 11.17 -2.03
C HIS A 98 -18.58 9.84 -2.34
N GLY A 99 -18.27 8.78 -1.59
CA GLY A 99 -18.77 7.43 -1.77
C GLY A 99 -17.84 6.55 -2.60
N GLY A 100 -17.82 5.25 -2.28
CA GLY A 100 -16.92 4.27 -2.89
C GLY A 100 -15.60 4.11 -2.14
N LEU A 101 -14.58 3.64 -2.85
CA LEU A 101 -13.25 3.39 -2.29
C LEU A 101 -12.24 4.43 -2.78
N SER A 102 -11.26 4.73 -1.95
CA SER A 102 -10.07 5.51 -2.28
C SER A 102 -8.81 4.66 -2.11
N LEU A 103 -7.72 5.10 -2.73
CA LEU A 103 -6.39 4.51 -2.59
C LEU A 103 -5.43 5.53 -1.97
N ILE A 104 -4.89 5.19 -0.81
CA ILE A 104 -3.79 5.92 -0.17
C ILE A 104 -2.49 5.22 -0.55
N HIS A 105 -1.57 5.94 -1.20
CA HIS A 105 -0.28 5.39 -1.58
C HIS A 105 0.79 6.49 -1.67
N THR A 106 2.06 6.10 -1.65
CA THR A 106 3.12 7.03 -2.07
C THR A 106 3.15 7.16 -3.58
N ASP A 107 3.28 8.36 -4.09
CA ASP A 107 3.44 8.62 -5.51
C ASP A 107 4.83 9.24 -5.77
N SER A 108 5.65 8.57 -6.56
CA SER A 108 7.01 9.03 -6.87
C SER A 108 7.04 10.20 -7.87
N ILE A 109 5.97 10.40 -8.64
CA ILE A 109 5.83 11.53 -9.58
C ILE A 109 5.40 12.78 -8.82
N LEU A 110 4.43 12.65 -7.90
CA LEU A 110 4.02 13.74 -7.00
C LEU A 110 5.01 13.97 -5.86
N GLY A 111 5.91 13.00 -5.61
CA GLY A 111 6.96 13.07 -4.61
C GLY A 111 6.48 12.98 -3.17
N ARG A 112 5.29 12.42 -2.91
CA ARG A 112 4.67 12.35 -1.57
C ARG A 112 3.60 11.28 -1.44
N VAL A 113 3.14 11.02 -0.21
CA VAL A 113 1.91 10.27 0.05
C VAL A 113 0.70 11.05 -0.43
N THR A 114 -0.20 10.39 -1.15
CA THR A 114 -1.43 10.94 -1.70
C THR A 114 -2.60 9.99 -1.48
N GLU A 115 -3.80 10.54 -1.52
CA GLU A 115 -5.06 9.79 -1.58
C GLU A 115 -5.82 10.24 -2.83
N HIS A 116 -6.43 9.31 -3.55
CA HIS A 116 -7.33 9.62 -4.67
C HIS A 116 -8.44 8.57 -4.77
N PRO A 117 -9.58 8.89 -5.42
CA PRO A 117 -10.64 7.91 -5.67
C PRO A 117 -10.12 6.70 -6.44
N LEU A 118 -10.59 5.51 -6.09
CA LEU A 118 -10.21 4.28 -6.76
C LEU A 118 -11.01 4.13 -8.06
N ASP A 119 -10.54 4.80 -9.11
CA ASP A 119 -11.14 4.73 -10.43
C ASP A 119 -10.90 3.36 -11.13
N GLU A 120 -11.60 3.13 -12.24
CA GLU A 120 -11.47 1.89 -13.01
C GLU A 120 -10.04 1.63 -13.50
N LYS A 121 -9.25 2.69 -13.76
CA LYS A 121 -7.89 2.56 -14.25
C LYS A 121 -6.99 1.99 -13.17
N TRP A 122 -7.13 2.44 -11.93
CA TRP A 122 -6.41 1.90 -10.78
C TRP A 122 -6.92 0.52 -10.38
N LEU A 123 -8.23 0.29 -10.46
CA LEU A 123 -8.82 -1.02 -10.21
C LEU A 123 -8.19 -2.10 -11.10
N ARG A 124 -8.04 -1.85 -12.40
CA ARG A 124 -7.38 -2.78 -13.36
C ARG A 124 -5.90 -3.04 -13.08
N ARG A 125 -5.25 -2.24 -12.24
CA ARG A 125 -3.82 -2.39 -11.89
C ARG A 125 -3.61 -3.22 -10.62
N ILE A 126 -4.64 -3.41 -9.81
CA ILE A 126 -4.58 -4.23 -8.60
C ILE A 126 -4.45 -5.69 -9.01
N ARG A 127 -3.48 -6.38 -8.41
CA ARG A 127 -3.16 -7.79 -8.70
C ARG A 127 -3.36 -8.71 -7.50
N ARG A 128 -3.19 -8.18 -6.29
CA ARG A 128 -3.38 -8.92 -5.04
C ARG A 128 -3.99 -7.98 -4.00
N ILE A 129 -4.82 -8.56 -3.15
CA ILE A 129 -5.44 -7.90 -2.00
C ILE A 129 -4.94 -8.63 -0.75
N TYR A 130 -4.60 -7.88 0.29
CA TYR A 130 -4.11 -8.38 1.56
C TYR A 130 -4.95 -7.80 2.69
N ARG A 131 -5.26 -8.64 3.67
CA ARG A 131 -6.10 -8.26 4.81
C ARG A 131 -5.51 -8.82 6.08
N ARG A 132 -4.86 -7.94 6.85
CA ARG A 132 -4.24 -8.32 8.12
C ARG A 132 -5.33 -8.70 9.12
N GLY A 133 -5.19 -9.88 9.73
CA GLY A 133 -6.16 -10.39 10.72
C GLY A 133 -7.36 -11.13 10.12
N ALA A 134 -7.41 -11.35 8.81
CA ALA A 134 -8.28 -12.38 8.24
C ALA A 134 -7.68 -13.75 8.59
N ARG A 135 -8.27 -14.41 9.59
CA ARG A 135 -8.23 -15.86 9.75
C ARG A 135 -9.64 -16.38 9.62
#